data_AF-A0A2V8KCZ8-F1
#
_entry.id   AF-A0A2V8KCZ8-F1
#
_cell.length_a   1.000
_cell.length_b   1.000
_cell.length_c   1.000
_cell.angle_alpha   90.00
_cell.angle_beta   90.00
_cell.angle_gamma   90.00
#
_symmetry.space_group_name_H-M   'P 1'
#
loop_
_entity.id
_entity.type
_entity.pdbx_description
1 polymer ?
#
loop_
_entity_poly.entity_id
_entity_poly.type
_entity_poly.pdbx_seq_one_letter_code
_entity_poly.pdbx_strand_id
1 'polypeptide(L)'
;TNQAATLTIALLNSRGEEVTRVSRQLSGNEQLSRFIDEFYPDIRNGEFSGTVTVRSTVLVAVVALQIDRSGITTIPVTPID
;
A
#
# COMPACT_ATOMS: atom_id res chain seq x y z
N THR A 1 -17.88 -14.07 1.55
CA THR A 1 -18.39 -13.86 0.18
C THR A 1 -17.24 -13.44 -0.70
N ASN A 2 -17.15 -13.97 -1.93
CA ASN A 2 -16.16 -13.55 -2.93
C ASN A 2 -16.64 -12.20 -3.52
N GLN A 3 -16.32 -11.09 -2.84
CA GLN A 3 -16.69 -9.74 -3.25
C GLN A 3 -15.46 -9.01 -3.78
N ALA A 4 -15.64 -8.27 -4.88
CA ALA A 4 -14.60 -7.38 -5.38
C ALA A 4 -14.40 -6.20 -4.43
N ALA A 5 -13.15 -5.82 -4.21
CA ALA A 5 -12.73 -4.67 -3.42
C ALA A 5 -12.22 -3.55 -4.34
N THR A 6 -12.51 -2.30 -3.98
CA THR A 6 -11.76 -1.16 -4.49
C THR A 6 -10.79 -0.71 -3.40
N LEU A 7 -9.50 -0.84 -3.68
CA LEU A 7 -8.41 -0.39 -2.83
C LEU A 7 -8.03 1.03 -3.23
N THR A 8 -8.02 1.94 -2.27
CA THR A 8 -7.35 3.24 -2.38
C THR A 8 -6.06 3.17 -1.58
N ILE A 9 -4.94 3.17 -2.28
CA ILE A 9 -3.60 3.19 -1.69
C ILE A 9 -3.14 4.64 -1.78
N ALA A 10 -2.69 5.24 -0.68
CA ALA A 10 -2.25 6.63 -0.67
C ALA A 10 -0.93 6.81 0.09
N LEU A 11 -0.12 7.74 -0.39
CA LEU A 11 1.12 8.16 0.26
C LEU A 11 0.89 9.44 1.02
N LEU A 12 1.23 9.45 2.31
CA LEU A 12 1.15 10.62 3.18
C LEU A 12 2.56 11.04 3.59
N ASN A 13 2.88 12.33 3.49
CA ASN A 13 4.16 12.85 3.95
C ASN A 13 4.27 12.81 5.49
N SER A 14 5.41 13.25 6.05
CA SER A 14 5.64 13.29 7.50
C SER A 14 4.67 14.17 8.29
N ARG A 15 3.92 15.07 7.64
CA ARG A 15 2.85 15.87 8.26
C ARG A 15 1.48 15.19 8.20
N GLY A 16 1.39 13.99 7.62
CA GLY A 16 0.14 13.28 7.40
C GLY A 16 -0.68 13.80 6.23
N GLU A 17 -0.12 14.67 5.38
CA GLU A 17 -0.80 15.20 4.20
C GLU A 17 -0.63 14.22 3.04
N GLU A 18 -1.73 13.95 2.33
CA GLU A 18 -1.68 13.10 1.14
C GLU A 18 -0.88 13.77 0.02
N VAL A 19 0.13 13.06 -0.48
CA VAL A 19 0.96 13.47 -1.61
C VAL A 19 0.38 12.97 -2.93
N THR A 20 -0.04 11.70 -2.94
CA THR A 20 -0.66 11.06 -4.11
C THR A 20 -1.40 9.79 -3.69
N ARG A 21 -2.26 9.28 -4.58
CA ARG A 21 -2.99 8.03 -4.40
C ARG A 21 -3.15 7.26 -5.71
N VAL A 22 -3.36 5.96 -5.59
CA VAL A 22 -3.81 5.10 -6.69
C VAL A 22 -5.02 4.27 -6.26
N SER A 23 -5.92 4.02 -7.22
CA SER A 23 -7.04 3.10 -7.05
C SER A 23 -6.77 1.78 -7.77
N ARG A 24 -7.08 0.65 -7.14
CA ARG A 24 -6.96 -0.69 -7.72
C ARG A 24 -8.19 -1.51 -7.39
N GLN A 25 -8.64 -2.28 -8.36
CA GLN A 25 -9.68 -3.28 -8.14
C GLN A 25 -9.01 -4.62 -7.82
N LEU A 26 -9.52 -5.28 -6.80
CA LEU A 26 -9.14 -6.63 -6.43
C LEU A 26 -10.40 -7.49 -6.51
N SER A 27 -10.42 -8.48 -7.40
CA SER A 27 -11.50 -9.46 -7.44
C SER A 27 -11.49 -10.27 -6.14
N GLY A 28 -12.62 -10.82 -5.71
CA GLY A 28 -12.56 -11.61 -4.48
C GLY A 28 -11.73 -12.89 -4.70
N ASN A 29 -11.02 -13.28 -3.64
CA ASN A 29 -9.95 -14.29 -3.65
C ASN A 29 -8.74 -13.96 -4.52
N GLU A 30 -8.66 -12.77 -5.13
CA GLU A 30 -7.45 -12.32 -5.82
C GLU A 30 -6.40 -11.83 -4.82
N GLN A 31 -5.12 -11.94 -5.20
CA GLN A 31 -3.99 -11.37 -4.48
C GLN A 31 -3.27 -10.36 -5.35
N LEU A 32 -2.98 -9.18 -4.80
CA LEU A 32 -2.15 -8.16 -5.42
C LEU A 32 -0.84 -8.02 -4.64
N SER A 33 0.29 -8.24 -5.31
CA SER A 33 1.62 -8.07 -4.74
C SER A 33 2.48 -7.23 -5.68
N ARG A 34 2.96 -6.09 -5.16
CA ARG A 34 3.66 -5.03 -5.90
C ARG A 34 4.57 -4.26 -4.95
N PHE A 35 5.66 -3.73 -5.49
CA PHE A 35 6.49 -2.74 -4.80
C PHE A 35 5.82 -1.35 -4.81
N ILE A 36 6.16 -0.51 -3.83
CA ILE A 36 5.59 0.85 -3.72
C ILE A 36 5.94 1.71 -4.93
N ASP A 37 7.14 1.57 -5.48
CA ASP A 37 7.61 2.28 -6.68
C ASP A 37 6.96 1.79 -7.99
N GLU A 38 6.30 0.63 -7.98
CA GLU A 38 5.42 0.17 -9.07
C GLU A 38 4.02 0.81 -8.99
N PHE A 39 3.55 1.11 -7.77
CA PHE A 39 2.31 1.87 -7.59
C PHE A 39 2.49 3.34 -7.97
N TYR A 40 3.66 3.92 -7.67
CA TYR A 40 3.94 5.34 -7.86
C TYR A 40 5.24 5.54 -8.66
N PRO A 41 5.21 5.30 -9.98
CA PRO A 41 6.41 5.40 -10.82
C PRO A 41 7.02 6.81 -10.85
N ASP A 42 6.23 7.86 -10.64
CA ASP A 42 6.71 9.25 -10.65
C ASP A 42 7.52 9.61 -9.38
N ILE A 43 7.48 8.77 -8.35
CA ILE A 43 8.20 8.98 -7.08
C ILE A 43 9.60 8.35 -7.10
N ARG A 44 9.94 7.61 -8.17
CA ARG A 44 11.19 6.85 -8.33
C ARG A 44 12.49 7.65 -8.20
N ASN A 45 12.42 8.98 -8.15
CA ASN A 45 13.59 9.86 -8.08
C ASN A 45 13.86 10.45 -6.68
N GLY A 46 13.13 10.06 -5.64
CA GLY A 46 13.37 10.53 -4.27
C GLY A 46 13.15 9.46 -3.21
N GLU A 47 13.92 9.53 -2.13
CA GLU A 47 13.59 8.81 -0.90
C GLU A 47 12.26 9.36 -0.37
N PHE A 48 11.20 8.56 -0.42
CA PHE A 48 9.91 8.94 0.18
C PHE A 48 9.94 8.64 1.68
N SER A 49 9.93 9.69 2.49
CA SER A 49 9.75 9.60 3.94
C SER A 49 8.31 9.95 4.30
N GLY A 50 7.57 8.95 4.77
CA GLY A 50 6.15 9.09 5.03
C GLY A 50 5.48 7.77 5.39
N THR A 51 4.16 7.73 5.22
CA THR A 51 3.34 6.54 5.47
C THR A 51 2.56 6.13 4.23
N VAL A 52 2.29 4.83 4.12
CA VAL A 52 1.38 4.28 3.13
C VAL A 52 0.08 3.94 3.85
N THR A 53 -1.06 4.42 3.33
CA THR A 53 -2.38 4.03 3.81
C THR A 53 -3.09 3.19 2.76
N VAL A 54 -3.84 2.18 3.19
CA VAL A 54 -4.69 1.36 2.32
C VAL A 54 -6.10 1.41 2.88
N ARG A 55 -7.03 1.97 2.10
CA ARG A 55 -8.46 1.94 2.39
C ARG A 55 -9.14 1.00 1.41
N SER A 56 -10.10 0.23 1.89
CA SER A 56 -10.81 -0.76 1.07
C SER A 56 -12.31 -0.65 1.29
N THR A 57 -13.09 -0.92 0.25
CA THR A 57 -14.56 -0.98 0.33
C THR A 57 -15.08 -2.24 1.03
N VAL A 58 -14.23 -3.26 1.20
CA VAL A 58 -14.53 -4.51 1.93
C VAL A 58 -13.31 -4.92 2.76
N LEU A 59 -13.51 -5.82 3.74
CA LEU A 59 -12.39 -6.33 4.55
C LEU A 59 -11.35 -7.04 3.67
N VAL A 60 -10.09 -6.68 3.87
CA VAL A 60 -8.93 -7.27 3.19
C VAL A 60 -7.82 -7.54 4.19
N ALA A 61 -6.98 -8.54 3.91
CA ALA A 61 -5.74 -8.74 4.64
C ALA A 61 -4.61 -7.99 3.93
N VAL A 62 -3.72 -7.37 4.71
CA VAL A 62 -2.58 -6.62 4.18
C VAL A 62 -1.31 -7.09 4.86
N VAL A 63 -0.27 -7.34 4.07
CA VAL A 63 1.09 -7.63 4.54
C VAL A 63 2.03 -6.68 3.82
N ALA A 64 2.84 -5.94 4.59
CA ALA A 64 3.90 -5.11 4.06
C ALA A 64 5.24 -5.79 4.30
N LEU A 65 6.08 -5.85 3.26
CA LEU A 65 7.41 -6.45 3.31
C LEU A 65 8.46 -5.41 2.95
N GLN A 66 9.58 -5.45 3.66
CA GLN A 66 10.80 -4.73 3.33
C GLN A 66 11.84 -5.74 2.85
N ILE A 67 12.50 -5.43 1.74
CA ILE A 67 13.57 -6.24 1.18
C ILE A 67 14.82 -5.36 1.15
N ASP A 68 15.89 -5.80 1.79
CA ASP A 68 17.19 -5.14 1.76
C ASP A 68 18.33 -6.17 1.65
N ARG A 69 19.58 -5.70 1.83
CA ARG A 69 20.77 -6.58 1.74
C ARG A 69 20.82 -7.65 2.85
N SER A 70 20.11 -7.44 3.95
CA SER A 70 20.04 -8.36 5.09
C SER A 70 18.95 -9.43 4.96
N GLY A 71 17.99 -9.24 4.06
CA GLY A 71 16.96 -10.23 3.73
C GLY A 71 15.58 -9.61 3.53
N ILE A 72 14.54 -10.41 3.80
CA ILE A 72 13.14 -10.00 3.75
C ILE A 72 12.61 -9.93 5.18
N THR A 73 12.00 -8.81 5.55
CA THR A 73 11.33 -8.62 6.84
C THR A 73 9.93 -8.07 6.66
N THR A 74 9.06 -8.27 7.66
CA THR A 74 7.71 -7.70 7.67
C THR A 74 7.71 -6.31 8.29
N ILE A 75 7.02 -5.36 7.66
CA ILE A 75 6.72 -4.06 8.26
C ILE A 75 5.39 -4.17 9.02
N PRO A 76 5.29 -3.66 10.26
CA PRO A 76 4.04 -3.64 10.99
C PRO A 76 2.93 -2.90 10.22
N VAL A 77 1.73 -3.50 10.18
CA VAL A 77 0.53 -2.89 9.61
C VAL A 77 -0.43 -2.59 10.74
N THR A 78 -0.81 -1.33 10.88
CA THR A 78 -1.76 -0.87 11.90
C THR A 78 -3.10 -0.54 11.24
N PRO A 79 -4.21 -1.11 11.73
CA PRO A 79 -5.55 -0.67 11.31
C PRO A 79 -5.75 0.82 11.57
N ILE A 80 -6.41 1.50 10.65
CA ILE A 80 -6.79 2.90 10.80
C ILE A 80 -8.28 2.88 11.19
N ASP A 81 -8.61 3.37 12.38
CA ASP A 81 -9.98 3.51 12.87
C ASP A 81 -10.78 4.56 12.07
#